data_AF-A0A2N9NMD2-F1
#
_entry.id   AF-A0A2N9NMD2-F1
#
_cell.length_a   1.000
_cell.length_b   1.000
_cell.length_c   1.000
_cell.angle_alpha   90.00
_cell.angle_beta   90.00
_cell.angle_gamma   90.00
#
_symmetry.space_group_name_H-M   'P 1'
#
loop_
_entity.id
_entity.type
_entity.pdbx_description
1 polymer ?
#
loop_
_entity_poly.entity_id
_entity_poly.type
_entity_poly.pdbx_seq_one_letter_code
_entity_poly.pdbx_strand_id
1 'polypeptide(L)'
;MTKLLVLLALWLGTWMALPQAPDQNGDAAFKRLTDDYLTGYLAWRPQLGTSLGLHEYDGKVTDLSRASIEAELARLRDFDQRFGQLATVLLSPLTNASANSPRFC
;
A
#
# COMPACT_ATOMS: atom_id res chain seq x y z
N MET A 1 45.91 -5.72 -31.94
CA MET A 1 45.04 -4.54 -31.78
C MET A 1 43.59 -4.88 -31.38
N THR A 2 43.19 -6.15 -31.33
CA THR A 2 41.87 -6.59 -30.86
C THR A 2 41.78 -6.86 -29.35
N LYS A 3 42.91 -6.95 -28.63
CA LYS A 3 42.93 -7.15 -27.17
C LYS A 3 42.70 -5.87 -26.36
N LEU A 4 42.93 -4.69 -26.96
CA LEU A 4 42.74 -3.39 -26.30
C LEU A 4 41.26 -2.96 -26.25
N LEU A 5 40.44 -3.46 -27.17
CA LEU A 5 39.00 -3.16 -27.26
C LEU A 5 38.15 -3.92 -26.24
N VAL A 6 38.58 -5.12 -25.82
CA VAL A 6 37.85 -5.94 -24.83
C VAL A 6 37.97 -5.34 -23.42
N LEU A 7 39.08 -4.68 -23.10
CA LEU A 7 39.30 -4.05 -21.80
C LEU A 7 38.50 -2.76 -21.61
N LEU A 8 38.16 -2.06 -22.70
CA LEU A 8 37.34 -0.84 -22.66
C LEU A 8 35.84 -1.14 -22.47
N ALA A 9 35.35 -2.27 -23.01
CA ALA A 9 33.97 -2.70 -22.83
C ALA A 9 33.66 -3.19 -21.40
N LEU A 10 34.67 -3.66 -20.66
CA LEU A 10 34.57 -4.07 -19.26
C LEU A 10 34.60 -2.90 -18.26
N TRP A 11 34.89 -1.67 -18.72
CA TRP A 11 34.92 -0.46 -17.89
C TRP A 11 33.66 0.41 -18.00
N LEU A 12 32.74 0.13 -18.95
CA LEU A 12 31.47 0.85 -19.06
C LEU A 12 30.26 0.08 -18.50
N GLY A 13 30.42 -1.17 -18.06
CA GLY A 13 29.31 -2.04 -17.63
C GLY A 13 28.84 -1.87 -16.18
N THR A 14 29.48 -1.00 -15.40
CA THR A 14 29.25 -0.86 -13.94
C THR A 14 28.83 0.56 -13.53
N TRP A 15 28.09 1.25 -14.38
CA TRP A 15 27.15 2.30 -13.98
C TRP A 15 25.79 1.82 -14.53
N MET A 16 24.73 1.53 -13.78
CA MET A 16 24.24 2.20 -12.59
C MET A 16 23.10 1.35 -12.00
N ALA A 17 23.38 0.17 -11.48
CA ALA A 17 22.46 -0.47 -10.54
C ALA A 17 22.77 0.11 -9.15
N LEU A 18 22.33 1.34 -8.90
CA LEU A 18 22.34 1.88 -7.55
C LEU A 18 21.45 0.94 -6.71
N PRO A 19 21.95 0.35 -5.61
CA PRO A 19 21.04 -0.18 -4.61
C PRO A 19 20.13 0.99 -4.22
N GLN A 20 18.84 0.86 -4.51
CA GLN A 20 17.85 1.76 -3.93
C GLN A 20 18.11 1.69 -2.43
N ALA A 21 18.45 2.82 -1.81
CA ALA A 21 18.52 2.87 -0.36
C ALA A 21 17.20 2.28 0.16
N PRO A 22 17.22 1.39 1.17
CA PRO A 22 15.98 0.92 1.77
C PRO A 22 15.17 2.16 2.06
N ASP A 23 13.93 2.21 1.56
CA ASP A 23 13.06 3.36 1.69
C ASP A 23 13.00 3.72 3.18
N GLN A 24 13.77 4.73 3.59
CA GLN A 24 13.86 5.17 4.99
C GLN A 24 12.54 5.86 5.40
N ASN A 25 11.61 5.99 4.45
CA ASN A 25 10.27 6.48 4.63
C ASN A 25 9.33 5.31 4.92
N GLY A 26 8.69 5.35 6.08
CA GLY A 26 7.62 4.43 6.49
C GLY A 26 6.38 4.49 5.58
N ASP A 27 6.35 5.39 4.60
CA ASP A 27 5.24 5.61 3.66
C ASP A 27 4.87 4.36 2.87
N ALA A 28 5.84 3.58 2.37
CA ALA A 28 5.53 2.37 1.61
C ALA A 28 4.88 1.30 2.50
N ALA A 29 5.37 1.14 3.74
CA ALA A 29 4.80 0.24 4.72
C ALA A 29 3.40 0.69 5.16
N PHE A 30 3.23 1.99 5.40
CA PHE A 30 1.95 2.60 5.72
C PHE A 30 0.95 2.40 4.57
N LYS A 31 1.32 2.74 3.34
CA LYS A 31 0.46 2.58 2.16
C LYS A 31 0.02 1.13 2.01
N ARG A 32 0.93 0.17 2.11
CA ARG A 32 0.59 -1.25 1.99
C ARG A 32 -0.41 -1.67 3.08
N LEU A 33 -0.18 -1.25 4.33
CA LEU A 33 -1.08 -1.56 5.44
C LEU A 33 -2.47 -0.93 5.24
N THR A 34 -2.54 0.30 4.74
CA THR A 34 -3.79 0.99 4.41
C THR A 34 -4.52 0.32 3.24
N ASP A 35 -3.82 -0.07 2.18
CA ASP A 35 -4.42 -0.77 1.04
C ASP A 35 -5.05 -2.11 1.49
N ASP A 36 -4.33 -2.88 2.31
CA ASP A 36 -4.82 -4.13 2.89
C ASP A 36 -6.04 -3.88 3.80
N TYR A 37 -5.99 -2.84 4.65
CA TYR A 37 -7.07 -2.48 5.56
C TYR A 37 -8.34 -2.12 4.79
N LEU A 38 -8.22 -1.24 3.78
CA LEU A 38 -9.36 -0.75 2.99
C LEU A 38 -9.97 -1.87 2.15
N THR A 39 -9.15 -2.73 1.56
CA THR A 39 -9.62 -3.90 0.80
C THR A 39 -10.52 -4.78 1.67
N GLY A 40 -10.06 -5.16 2.87
CA GLY A 40 -10.86 -5.96 3.79
C GLY A 40 -12.06 -5.19 4.35
N TYR A 41 -11.91 -3.90 4.61
CA TYR A 41 -12.97 -3.05 5.16
C TYR A 41 -14.16 -2.90 4.22
N LEU A 42 -13.91 -2.71 2.93
CA LEU A 42 -14.93 -2.62 1.89
C LEU A 42 -15.50 -3.99 1.53
N ALA A 43 -14.68 -5.06 1.56
CA ALA A 43 -15.16 -6.42 1.39
C ALA A 43 -16.21 -6.82 2.44
N TRP A 44 -16.04 -6.41 3.71
CA TRP A 44 -17.04 -6.63 4.76
C TRP A 44 -18.24 -5.66 4.68
N ARG A 45 -18.07 -4.49 4.04
CA ARG A 45 -19.09 -3.43 3.92
C ARG A 45 -19.41 -3.13 2.44
N PRO A 46 -19.98 -4.06 1.68
CA PRO A 46 -20.25 -3.86 0.25
C PRO A 46 -21.15 -2.64 0.00
N GLN A 47 -22.13 -2.36 0.86
CA GLN A 47 -23.00 -1.19 0.73
C GLN A 47 -22.21 0.13 0.76
N LEU A 48 -21.15 0.20 1.57
CA LEU A 48 -20.27 1.36 1.59
C LEU A 48 -19.49 1.47 0.29
N GLY A 49 -18.99 0.33 -0.23
CA GLY A 49 -18.34 0.26 -1.54
C GLY A 49 -19.23 0.83 -2.66
N THR A 50 -20.48 0.36 -2.77
CA THR A 50 -21.45 0.90 -3.74
C THR A 50 -21.69 2.41 -3.53
N SER A 51 -21.82 2.87 -2.28
CA SER A 51 -22.01 4.31 -1.99
C SER A 51 -20.81 5.19 -2.37
N LEU A 52 -19.62 4.59 -2.49
CA LEU A 52 -18.39 5.23 -2.97
C LEU A 52 -18.23 5.13 -4.50
N GLY A 53 -19.21 4.53 -5.21
CA GLY A 53 -19.16 4.34 -6.67
C GLY A 53 -18.41 3.07 -7.11
N LEU A 54 -18.09 2.16 -6.19
CA LEU A 54 -17.40 0.91 -6.49
C LEU A 54 -18.41 -0.18 -6.86
N HIS A 55 -18.61 -0.34 -8.16
CA HIS A 55 -19.61 -1.27 -8.72
C HIS A 55 -19.26 -2.75 -8.54
N GLU A 56 -18.01 -3.10 -8.18
CA GLU A 56 -17.65 -4.48 -7.83
C GLU A 56 -18.37 -5.00 -6.58
N TYR A 57 -19.03 -4.12 -5.81
CA TYR A 57 -19.82 -4.46 -4.64
C TYR A 57 -21.33 -4.52 -4.89
N ASP A 58 -21.80 -4.18 -6.10
CA ASP A 58 -23.22 -4.18 -6.42
C ASP A 58 -23.85 -5.56 -6.25
N GLY A 59 -25.02 -5.61 -5.60
CA GLY A 59 -25.75 -6.84 -5.30
C GLY A 59 -25.19 -7.67 -4.14
N LYS A 60 -24.12 -7.23 -3.47
CA LYS A 60 -23.59 -7.89 -2.27
C LYS A 60 -24.19 -7.28 -1.00
N VAL A 61 -24.34 -8.11 0.03
CA VAL A 61 -24.79 -7.69 1.36
C VAL A 61 -23.80 -8.15 2.42
N THR A 62 -23.65 -7.38 3.49
CA THR A 62 -22.84 -7.81 4.65
C THR A 62 -23.44 -9.06 5.29
N ASP A 63 -22.62 -10.08 5.51
CA ASP A 63 -23.00 -11.18 6.39
C ASP A 63 -22.99 -10.70 7.85
N LEU A 64 -24.18 -10.57 8.44
CA LEU A 64 -24.38 -10.15 9.83
C LEU A 64 -24.50 -11.33 10.80
N SER A 65 -24.09 -12.53 10.40
CA SER A 65 -23.94 -13.66 11.31
C SER A 65 -22.94 -13.35 12.44
N ARG A 66 -23.14 -13.99 13.59
CA ARG A 66 -22.21 -13.88 14.73
C ARG A 66 -20.77 -14.18 14.33
N ALA A 67 -20.57 -15.27 13.56
CA ALA A 67 -19.24 -15.69 13.12
C ALA A 67 -18.55 -14.62 12.24
N SER A 68 -19.30 -14.00 11.33
CA SER A 68 -18.77 -12.89 10.50
C SER A 68 -18.40 -11.66 11.34
N ILE A 69 -19.23 -11.29 12.32
CA ILE A 69 -18.95 -10.17 13.23
C ILE A 69 -17.71 -10.45 14.09
N GLU A 70 -17.58 -11.66 14.63
CA GLU A 70 -16.41 -12.06 15.42
C GLU A 70 -15.13 -12.04 14.57
N ALA A 71 -15.20 -12.49 13.31
CA ALA A 71 -14.09 -12.43 12.37
C ALA A 71 -13.69 -10.99 12.03
N GLU A 72 -14.66 -10.10 11.79
CA GLU A 72 -14.38 -8.67 11.53
C GLU A 72 -13.80 -7.99 12.77
N LEU A 73 -14.31 -8.27 13.97
CA LEU A 73 -13.74 -7.76 15.21
C LEU A 73 -12.28 -8.19 15.39
N ALA A 74 -11.98 -9.47 15.12
CA ALA A 74 -10.61 -9.98 15.17
C ALA A 74 -9.70 -9.26 14.15
N ARG A 75 -10.17 -9.09 12.91
CA ARG A 75 -9.45 -8.35 11.87
C ARG A 75 -9.16 -6.91 12.31
N LEU A 76 -10.15 -6.21 12.84
CA LEU A 76 -9.99 -4.82 13.28
C LEU A 76 -8.96 -4.70 14.42
N ARG A 77 -8.95 -5.65 15.36
CA ARG A 77 -7.94 -5.70 16.44
C ARG A 77 -6.53 -5.96 15.90
N ASP A 78 -6.36 -6.86 14.93
CA ASP A 78 -5.07 -7.10 14.27
C ASP A 78 -4.54 -5.82 13.61
N PHE A 79 -5.38 -5.12 12.85
CA PHE A 79 -4.97 -3.87 12.19
C PHE A 79 -4.65 -2.76 13.20
N ASP A 80 -5.41 -2.62 14.29
CA ASP A 80 -5.11 -1.68 15.36
C ASP A 80 -3.69 -1.90 15.93
N GLN A 81 -3.33 -3.16 16.20
CA GLN A 81 -1.98 -3.51 16.65
C GLN A 81 -0.91 -3.19 15.58
N ARG A 82 -1.17 -3.53 14.32
CA ARG A 82 -0.23 -3.29 13.22
C ARG A 82 -0.01 -1.80 12.94
N PHE A 83 -1.06 -0.99 13.00
CA PHE A 83 -0.94 0.47 12.88
C PHE A 83 -0.18 1.05 14.08
N GLY A 84 -0.42 0.55 15.30
CA GLY A 84 0.32 0.97 16.49
C GLY A 84 1.83 0.66 16.47
N GLN A 85 2.27 -0.25 15.60
CA GLN A 85 3.68 -0.61 15.42
C GLN A 85 4.40 0.26 14.38
N LEU A 86 3.69 1.10 13.62
CA LEU A 86 4.33 1.97 12.64
C LEU A 86 5.09 3.10 13.32
N ALA A 87 6.35 3.30 12.93
CA ALA A 87 7.15 4.43 13.36
C ALA A 87 6.68 5.70 12.63
N THR A 88 5.76 6.44 13.24
CA THR A 88 5.18 7.67 12.66
C THR A 88 6.19 8.75 12.31
N VAL A 89 7.34 8.76 13.00
CA VAL A 89 8.49 9.64 12.71
C VAL A 89 9.10 9.40 11.32
N LEU A 90 8.89 8.22 10.75
CA LEU A 90 9.35 7.86 9.40
C LEU A 90 8.30 8.17 8.34
N LEU A 91 7.12 8.72 8.69
CA LEU A 91 6.11 9.10 7.70
C LEU A 91 6.41 10.49 7.16
N SER A 92 6.22 10.65 5.84
CA SER A 92 6.29 11.97 5.23
C SER A 92 5.22 12.89 5.82
N PRO A 93 5.53 14.18 6.06
CA PRO A 93 4.51 15.14 6.41
C PRO A 93 3.48 15.25 5.26
N LEU A 94 2.21 15.38 5.63
CA LEU A 94 1.15 15.71 4.67
C LEU A 94 1.44 17.10 4.09
N THR A 95 2.00 17.13 2.89
CA THR A 95 2.19 18.36 2.11
C THR A 95 1.10 18.46 1.05
N ASN A 96 0.78 19.69 0.63
CA ASN A 96 -0.30 20.00 -0.32
C ASN A 96 -0.16 19.26 -1.69
N ALA A 97 1.01 18.68 -1.99
CA ALA A 97 1.23 17.83 -3.16
C ALA A 97 0.47 16.49 -3.10
N SER A 98 0.29 15.91 -1.91
CA SER A 98 -0.49 14.68 -1.70
C SER A 98 -2.01 14.94 -1.80
N ALA A 99 -2.45 16.15 -1.46
CA ALA A 99 -3.84 16.59 -1.54
C ALA A 99 -4.36 16.81 -2.97
N ASN A 100 -3.48 16.72 -3.98
CA ASN A 100 -3.80 16.88 -5.41
C ASN A 100 -3.87 15.54 -6.16
N SER A 101 -4.06 14.42 -5.46
CA SER A 101 -4.52 13.19 -6.11
C SER A 101 -5.88 13.46 -6.76
N PRO A 102 -6.12 13.06 -8.02
CA PRO A 102 -7.36 13.36 -8.72
C PRO A 102 -8.52 12.88 -7.86
N ARG A 103 -9.34 13.84 -7.43
CA ARG A 103 -10.56 13.57 -6.67
C ARG A 103 -11.41 12.67 -7.55
N PHE A 104 -11.76 11.50 -7.03
CA PHE A 104 -12.79 10.66 -7.61
C PHE A 104 -14.09 11.48 -7.62
N CYS A 105 -14.43 11.97 -8.80
CA CYS A 105 -15.72 12.52 -9.18
C CYS A 105 -16.06 11.87 -10.52
#